data_AF-A0A533YX01-F1
#
_entry.id   AF-A0A533YX01-F1
#
_cell.length_a   1.000
_cell.length_b   1.000
_cell.length_c   1.000
_cell.angle_alpha   90.00
_cell.angle_beta   90.00
_cell.angle_gamma   90.00
#
_symmetry.space_group_name_H-M   'P 1'
#
loop_
_entity.id
_entity.type
_entity.pdbx_description
1 polymer ?
#
loop_
_entity_poly.entity_id
_entity_poly.type
_entity_poly.pdbx_seq_one_letter_code
_entity_poly.pdbx_strand_id
1 'polypeptide(L)' 'MVFCADLLTNAGGKGLAFVAGEYQDEPARTRASVRRLLELQFEVLCPDHGDPVLVGAKKAIAQALKKDAAISA' A
#
# COMPACT_ATOMS: atom_id res chain seq x y z
N MET A 1 13.39 6.42 2.78
CA MET A 1 12.27 5.91 3.60
C MET A 1 11.03 6.70 3.23
N VAL A 2 9.86 6.07 3.16
CA VAL A 2 8.58 6.75 2.91
C VAL A 2 7.62 6.47 4.06
N PHE A 3 7.02 7.53 4.58
CA PHE A 3 5.83 7.45 5.43
C PHE A 3 4.61 7.69 4.55
N CYS A 4 3.71 6.71 4.46
CA CYS A 4 2.58 6.75 3.52
C CYS A 4 1.22 6.77 4.21
N ALA A 5 1.17 7.13 5.50
CA ALA A 5 -0.04 7.19 6.32
C ALA A 5 -0.96 5.97 6.03
N ASP A 6 -2.22 6.21 5.67
CA ASP A 6 -3.24 5.19 5.37
C ASP A 6 -3.40 4.84 3.89
N LEU A 7 -2.44 5.20 3.03
CA LEU A 7 -2.46 4.72 1.63
C LEU A 7 -2.39 3.19 1.55
N LEU A 8 -1.63 2.59 2.46
CA LEU A 8 -1.51 1.15 2.68
C LEU A 8 -1.38 0.89 4.18
N THR A 9 -1.97 -0.19 4.65
CA THR A 9 -1.78 -0.69 6.02
C THR A 9 -1.04 -2.01 5.98
N ASN A 10 -0.33 -2.33 7.07
CA ASN A 10 0.24 -3.65 7.30
C ASN A 10 -0.33 -4.27 8.57
N ALA A 11 -1.59 -3.95 8.88
CA ALA A 11 -2.26 -4.45 10.08
C ALA A 11 -2.58 -5.95 9.93
N GLY A 12 -2.24 -6.75 10.94
CA GLY A 12 -2.61 -8.17 10.99
C GLY A 12 -1.70 -9.13 10.22
N GLY A 13 -0.48 -8.72 9.85
CA GLY A 13 0.59 -9.63 9.42
C GLY A 13 0.39 -10.33 8.06
N LYS A 14 -0.61 -9.93 7.26
CA LYS A 14 -0.90 -10.51 5.93
C LYS A 14 -0.20 -9.78 4.77
N GLY A 15 0.72 -8.87 5.12
CA GLY A 15 1.38 -7.95 4.21
C GLY A 15 0.52 -6.73 3.88
N LEU A 16 1.07 -5.84 3.05
CA LEU A 16 0.42 -4.59 2.70
C LEU A 16 -0.95 -4.80 2.06
N ALA A 17 -1.92 -3.99 2.48
CA ALA A 17 -3.28 -3.94 1.95
C ALA A 17 -3.78 -2.48 1.90
N PHE A 18 -4.75 -2.21 1.03
CA PHE A 18 -5.46 -0.93 1.06
C PHE A 18 -6.48 -0.92 2.19
N VAL A 19 -6.76 0.27 2.73
CA VAL A 19 -8.00 0.51 3.48
C VAL A 19 -9.19 0.17 2.56
N ALA A 20 -10.27 -0.37 3.11
CA ALA A 20 -11.45 -0.72 2.33
C ALA A 20 -12.04 0.51 1.61
N GLY A 21 -12.59 0.31 0.42
CA GLY A 21 -12.94 1.42 -0.48
C GLY A 21 -14.04 2.33 0.08
N GLU A 22 -14.95 1.78 0.88
CA GLU A 22 -16.03 2.49 1.55
C GLU A 22 -15.55 3.54 2.58
N TYR A 23 -14.29 3.47 3.00
CA TYR A 23 -13.67 4.44 3.89
C TYR A 23 -12.75 5.44 3.17
N GLN A 24 -12.76 5.46 1.83
CA GLN A 24 -11.93 6.36 1.03
C GLN A 24 -12.78 7.32 0.20
N ASP A 25 -12.39 8.59 0.14
CA ASP A 25 -13.05 9.58 -0.72
C ASP A 25 -12.90 9.22 -2.21
N GLU A 26 -11.70 8.83 -2.64
CA GLU A 26 -11.38 8.51 -4.04
C GLU A 26 -10.57 7.20 -4.17
N PRO A 27 -11.18 6.03 -3.94
CA PRO A 27 -10.45 4.76 -3.87
C PRO A 27 -9.63 4.46 -5.13
N ALA A 28 -10.18 4.73 -6.31
CA ALA A 28 -9.47 4.54 -7.58
C ALA A 28 -8.23 5.45 -7.69
N ARG A 29 -8.34 6.71 -7.23
CA ARG A 29 -7.23 7.68 -7.23
C ARG A 29 -6.14 7.28 -6.25
N THR A 30 -6.50 6.76 -5.07
CA THR A 30 -5.52 6.19 -4.11
C THR A 30 -4.66 5.12 -4.76
N ARG A 31 -5.27 4.19 -5.50
CA ARG A 31 -4.55 3.11 -6.20
C ARG A 31 -3.64 3.66 -7.30
N ALA A 32 -4.08 4.68 -8.02
CA ALA A 32 -3.23 5.39 -8.98
C ALA A 32 -2.04 6.08 -8.30
N SER A 33 -2.23 6.71 -7.15
CA SER A 33 -1.17 7.34 -6.35
C SER A 33 -0.18 6.31 -5.81
N VAL A 34 -0.65 5.17 -5.29
CA VAL A 34 0.21 4.09 -4.78
C VAL A 34 1.07 3.49 -5.90
N ARG A 35 0.57 3.37 -7.13
CA ARG A 35 1.39 2.94 -8.28
C ARG A 35 2.59 3.85 -8.51
N ARG A 36 2.44 5.17 -8.36
CA ARG A 36 3.53 6.15 -8.53
C ARG A 36 4.62 6.01 -7.48
N LEU A 37 4.33 5.45 -6.30
CA LEU A 37 5.36 5.16 -5.31
C LEU A 37 6.44 4.20 -5.85
N LEU A 38 6.10 3.29 -6.77
CA LEU A 38 7.08 2.36 -7.35
C LEU A 38 8.20 3.07 -8.12
N GLU A 39 7.96 4.29 -8.59
CA GLU A 39 8.90 5.12 -9.35
C GLU A 39 9.91 5.85 -8.45
N LEU A 40 9.58 6.03 -7.16
CA LEU A 40 10.44 6.75 -6.21
C LEU A 40 11.59 5.88 -5.71
N GLN A 41 12.69 6.51 -5.29
CA GLN A 41 13.85 5.81 -4.70
C GLN A 41 13.67 5.66 -3.18
N PHE A 42 13.27 4.48 -2.72
CA PHE A 42 13.23 4.11 -1.29
C PHE A 42 13.25 2.59 -1.10
N GLU A 43 13.67 2.17 0.11
CA GLU A 43 13.74 0.77 0.51
C GLU A 43 12.77 0.40 1.64
N VAL A 44 12.50 1.36 2.53
CA VAL A 44 11.62 1.20 3.69
C VAL A 44 10.31 1.96 3.49
N LEU A 45 9.20 1.30 3.78
CA LEU A 45 7.85 1.87 3.82
C LEU A 45 7.28 1.74 5.24
N CYS A 46 6.79 2.85 5.77
CA CYS A 46 6.16 2.92 7.08
C CYS A 46 4.68 3.32 6.92
N PRO A 47 3.73 2.38 7.14
CA PRO A 47 2.30 2.71 7.22
C PRO A 47 1.98 3.34 8.59
N ASP A 48 0.84 4.02 8.71
CA ASP A 48 0.36 4.47 10.03
C ASP A 48 -0.13 3.30 10.89
N HIS A 49 -0.58 2.22 10.24
CA HIS A 49 -1.13 1.04 10.87
C HIS A 49 -0.35 -0.23 10.54
N GLY A 50 0.17 -0.88 11.59
CA GLY A 50 0.91 -2.13 11.52
C GLY A 50 2.41 -1.95 11.36
N ASP A 51 3.10 -3.03 11.02
CA ASP A 51 4.57 -3.06 11.00
C ASP A 51 5.16 -2.39 9.76
N PRO A 52 6.32 -1.71 9.86
CA PRO A 52 7.02 -1.19 8.70
C PRO A 52 7.56 -2.33 7.81
N VAL A 53 7.62 -2.09 6.51
CA VAL A 53 8.29 -2.99 5.56
C VAL A 53 9.73 -2.54 5.39
N LEU A 54 10.65 -3.26 6.04
CA LEU A 54 12.08 -2.90 6.08
C LEU A 54 12.87 -3.33 4.84
N VAL A 55 12.40 -4.38 4.14
CA VAL A 55 13.07 -4.93 2.96
C VAL A 55 12.03 -5.26 1.91
N GLY A 56 12.31 -4.92 0.64
CA GLY A 56 11.45 -5.27 -0.48
C GLY A 56 10.13 -4.49 -0.53
N ALA A 57 10.10 -3.25 -0.02
CA ALA A 57 8.89 -2.43 0.03
C ALA A 57 8.19 -2.31 -1.34
N LYS A 58 8.93 -2.08 -2.43
CA LYS A 58 8.35 -2.02 -3.79
C LYS A 58 7.66 -3.32 -4.20
N LYS A 59 8.23 -4.47 -3.85
CA LYS A 59 7.62 -5.80 -4.11
C LYS A 59 6.34 -5.97 -3.31
N ALA A 60 6.33 -5.55 -2.04
CA ALA A 60 5.14 -5.59 -1.20
C ALA A 60 4.02 -4.70 -1.75
N ILE A 61 4.33 -3.47 -2.20
CA ILE A 61 3.38 -2.56 -2.84
C ILE A 61 2.78 -3.20 -4.11
N ALA A 62 3.61 -3.76 -4.98
CA ALA A 62 3.15 -4.42 -6.20
C ALA A 62 2.21 -5.61 -5.90
N GLN A 63 2.49 -6.37 -4.85
CA GLN A 63 1.60 -7.46 -4.39
C GLN A 63 0.28 -6.93 -3.84
N ALA A 64 0.28 -5.84 -3.08
CA ALA A 64 -0.93 -5.20 -2.57
C ALA A 64 -1.84 -4.73 -3.73
N LEU A 65 -1.26 -4.06 -4.72
CA LEU A 65 -1.97 -3.64 -5.95
C LEU A 65 -2.57 -4.82 -6.71
N LYS A 66 -1.84 -5.94 -6.82
CA LYS A 66 -2.34 -7.14 -7.51
C LYS A 66 -3.49 -7.80 -6.74
N LYS A 67 -3.38 -7.92 -5.41
CA LYS A 67 -4.43 -8.49 -4.56
C LYS A 67 -5.71 -7.65 -4.61
N ASP A 68 -5.59 -6.33 -4.51
CA ASP A 68 -6.73 -5.40 -4.54
C ASP A 68 -7.49 -5.45 -5.87
N ALA A 69 -6.77 -5.52 -7.00
CA ALA A 69 -7.39 -5.66 -8.31
C ALA A 69 -8.16 -6.98 -8.48
N ALA A 70 -7.72 -8.06 -7.82
CA ALA A 70 -8.39 -9.35 -7.86
C ALA A 70 -9.65 -9.42 -6.98
N ILE A 71 -9.77 -8.54 -5.98
CA ILE A 71 -10.95 -8.42 -5.10
C ILE A 71 -12.04 -7.57 -5.77
N SER A 72 -11.63 -6.64 -6.64
CA SER A 72 -12.52 -5.68 -7.30
C SER A 72 -12.98 -6.12 -8.69
N ALA A 73 -12.65 -7.35 -9.10
CA ALA A 73 -13.03 -7.97 -10.38
C ALA A 73 -14.22 -8.90 -10.19
#